data_AF-A0A9W9NF21-F1
#
_entry.id   AF-A0A9W9NF21-F1
#
_cell.length_a   1.000
_cell.length_b   1.000
_cell.length_c   1.000
_cell.angle_alpha   90.00
_cell.angle_beta   90.00
_cell.angle_gamma   90.00
#
_symmetry.space_group_name_H-M   'P 1'
#
loop_
_entity.id
_entity.type
_entity.pdbx_description
1 polymer ?
#
loop_
_entity_poly.entity_id
_entity_poly.type
_entity_poly.pdbx_seq_one_letter_code
_entity_poly.pdbx_strand_id
1 'polypeptide(L)'
;MTSKIPEFRLMCQDSAFITAFDEALSNLWPDYAPNKIKITSFNERLNSLPPSIKFDLVVSPANSYGRLDGGFDHAISRTFSPQDDYHAITRAAQLVLYDKWRGFAPPGTCTLVEFPENLKNNDRGCKWVALCPTMREPENANWNREVVYECVWSLLCQVEGYNRRSSEQIRTVLMAPLAAGIGKVSKERWAAQTVTAMRHFVEAVERPEKWSSLQWDSIEKICDEVSETWKDN
;
A
#
# COMPACT_ATOMS: atom_id res chain seq x y z
N MET A 1 4.04 -20.14 13.08
CA MET A 1 2.76 -19.47 12.77
C MET A 1 2.77 -19.17 11.29
N THR A 2 1.71 -19.52 10.55
CA THR A 2 1.54 -19.00 9.18
C THR A 2 1.36 -17.49 9.29
N SER A 3 2.23 -16.70 8.66
CA SER A 3 2.15 -15.25 8.76
C SER A 3 0.78 -14.80 8.24
N LYS A 4 0.14 -13.88 8.97
CA LYS A 4 -1.14 -13.27 8.57
C LYS A 4 -0.94 -12.13 7.56
N ILE A 5 0.28 -12.05 7.02
CA ILE A 5 0.74 -11.07 6.04
C ILE A 5 0.31 -11.54 4.65
N PRO A 6 -0.30 -10.67 3.83
CA PRO A 6 -0.72 -11.04 2.48
C PRO A 6 0.48 -11.16 1.52
N GLU A 7 0.26 -11.83 0.38
CA GLU A 7 1.11 -11.71 -0.79
C GLU A 7 0.93 -10.32 -1.41
N PHE A 8 2.04 -9.68 -1.81
CA PHE A 8 2.05 -8.41 -2.53
C PHE A 8 2.30 -8.61 -4.01
N ARG A 9 1.48 -7.94 -4.82
CA ARG A 9 1.60 -7.84 -6.26
C ARG A 9 1.89 -6.41 -6.64
N LEU A 10 3.15 -6.14 -6.96
CA LEU A 10 3.60 -4.82 -7.36
C LEU A 10 3.30 -4.63 -8.84
N MET A 11 2.52 -3.62 -9.17
CA MET A 11 2.14 -3.31 -10.54
C MET A 11 2.77 -1.98 -10.94
N CYS A 12 3.79 -2.03 -11.79
CA CYS A 12 4.57 -0.87 -12.19
C CYS A 12 4.47 -0.68 -13.71
N GLN A 13 4.00 0.48 -14.16
CA GLN A 13 3.93 0.76 -15.61
C GLN A 13 5.32 1.03 -16.21
N ASP A 14 6.20 1.65 -15.43
CA ASP A 14 7.60 1.89 -15.78
C ASP A 14 8.47 0.82 -15.12
N SER A 15 9.20 0.06 -15.93
CA SER A 15 10.07 -1.02 -15.47
C SER A 15 11.21 -0.51 -14.58
N ALA A 16 11.58 0.77 -14.67
CA ALA A 16 12.58 1.37 -13.79
C ALA A 16 12.18 1.32 -12.31
N PHE A 17 10.88 1.31 -12.00
CA PHE A 17 10.41 1.11 -10.63
C PHE A 17 10.64 -0.33 -10.16
N ILE A 18 10.47 -1.32 -11.05
CA ILE A 18 10.75 -2.72 -10.72
C ILE A 18 12.24 -2.89 -10.44
N THR A 19 13.10 -2.34 -11.31
CA THR A 19 14.56 -2.36 -11.10
C THR A 19 14.95 -1.71 -9.77
N ALA A 20 14.45 -0.51 -9.47
CA ALA A 20 14.74 0.16 -8.20
C ALA A 20 14.23 -0.65 -6.99
N PHE A 21 13.08 -1.30 -7.11
CA PHE A 21 12.54 -2.18 -6.06
C PHE A 21 13.44 -3.40 -5.82
N ASP A 22 13.86 -4.08 -6.88
CA ASP A 22 14.71 -5.27 -6.78
C ASP A 22 16.10 -4.93 -6.21
N GLU A 23 16.68 -3.79 -6.59
CA GLU A 23 17.92 -3.25 -6.02
C GLU A 23 17.75 -2.92 -4.53
N ALA A 24 16.68 -2.22 -4.16
CA ALA A 24 16.38 -1.90 -2.76
C ALA A 24 16.14 -3.18 -1.93
N LEU A 25 15.45 -4.18 -2.48
CA LEU A 25 15.18 -5.45 -1.82
C LEU A 25 16.50 -6.18 -1.51
N SER A 26 17.41 -6.26 -2.48
CA SER A 26 18.73 -6.89 -2.29
C SER A 26 19.59 -6.14 -1.27
N ASN A 27 19.59 -4.80 -1.31
CA ASN A 27 20.49 -3.99 -0.49
C ASN A 27 19.99 -3.81 0.95
N LEU A 28 18.69 -3.55 1.11
CA LEU A 28 18.08 -3.22 2.41
C LEU A 28 17.55 -4.45 3.12
N TRP A 29 17.25 -5.54 2.40
CA TRP A 29 16.74 -6.77 2.98
C TRP A 29 17.49 -8.02 2.48
N PRO A 30 18.79 -8.16 2.81
CA PRO A 30 19.64 -9.23 2.27
C PRO A 30 19.20 -10.65 2.66
N ASP A 31 18.46 -10.82 3.76
CA ASP A 31 17.89 -12.10 4.21
C ASP A 31 16.39 -12.24 3.86
N TYR A 32 15.92 -11.51 2.84
CA TYR A 32 14.57 -11.67 2.30
C TYR A 32 14.34 -13.11 1.85
N ALA A 33 13.14 -13.62 2.17
CA ALA A 33 12.71 -14.93 1.74
C ALA A 33 11.19 -14.91 1.44
N PRO A 34 10.74 -15.49 0.31
CA PRO A 34 9.31 -15.45 -0.08
C PRO A 34 8.33 -16.09 0.91
N ASN A 35 8.81 -16.92 1.84
CA ASN A 35 7.99 -17.50 2.91
C ASN A 35 7.69 -16.51 4.05
N LYS A 36 8.47 -15.42 4.19
CA LYS A 36 8.20 -14.33 5.15
C LYS A 36 7.08 -13.43 4.63
N ILE A 37 7.26 -12.94 3.41
CA ILE A 37 6.30 -12.16 2.62
C ILE A 37 6.56 -12.46 1.15
N LYS A 38 5.53 -12.87 0.40
CA LYS A 38 5.69 -13.15 -1.03
C LYS A 38 5.42 -11.88 -1.83
N ILE A 39 6.36 -11.51 -2.69
CA ILE A 39 6.28 -10.32 -3.53
C ILE A 39 6.41 -10.76 -4.99
N THR A 40 5.56 -10.24 -5.87
CA THR A 40 5.61 -10.51 -7.32
C THR A 40 5.36 -9.22 -8.07
N SER A 41 6.23 -8.89 -9.02
CA SER A 41 6.16 -7.66 -9.80
C SER A 41 5.60 -7.90 -11.20
N PHE A 42 4.80 -6.97 -11.71
CA PHE A 42 4.21 -6.97 -13.04
C PHE A 42 4.49 -5.64 -13.72
N ASN A 43 5.10 -5.68 -14.91
CA ASN A 43 5.29 -4.47 -15.73
C ASN A 43 4.05 -4.19 -16.58
N GLU A 44 2.96 -3.79 -15.93
CA GLU A 44 1.63 -3.71 -16.55
C GLU A 44 0.80 -2.53 -16.03
N ARG A 45 -0.33 -2.29 -16.69
CA ARG A 45 -1.41 -1.40 -16.20
C ARG A 45 -2.55 -2.23 -15.62
N LEU A 46 -3.33 -1.66 -14.69
CA LEU A 46 -4.45 -2.37 -14.05
C LEU A 46 -5.46 -2.94 -15.06
N ASN A 47 -5.78 -2.16 -16.09
CA ASN A 47 -6.68 -2.56 -17.17
C ASN A 47 -6.03 -3.52 -18.19
N SER A 48 -4.71 -3.66 -18.17
CA SER A 48 -3.94 -4.56 -19.05
C SER A 48 -3.52 -5.86 -18.36
N LEU A 49 -3.66 -5.97 -17.03
CA LEU A 49 -3.33 -7.18 -16.29
C LEU A 49 -4.05 -8.41 -16.87
N PRO A 50 -3.37 -9.55 -17.09
CA PRO A 50 -4.02 -10.77 -17.57
C PRO A 50 -5.19 -11.18 -16.66
N PRO A 51 -6.30 -11.72 -17.19
CA PRO A 51 -7.47 -12.11 -16.38
C PRO A 51 -7.17 -13.14 -15.28
N SER A 52 -6.09 -13.91 -15.44
CA SER A 52 -5.58 -14.86 -14.44
C SER A 52 -5.00 -14.21 -13.19
N ILE A 53 -4.61 -12.93 -13.26
CA ILE A 53 -4.13 -12.16 -12.12
C ILE A 53 -5.33 -11.65 -11.31
N LYS A 54 -5.63 -12.34 -10.20
CA LYS A 54 -6.73 -12.05 -9.26
C LYS A 54 -6.23 -11.58 -7.91
N PHE A 55 -6.80 -10.54 -7.32
CA PHE A 55 -6.35 -10.02 -6.02
C PHE A 55 -7.55 -9.65 -5.16
N ASP A 56 -7.41 -9.80 -3.84
CA ASP A 56 -8.49 -9.54 -2.89
C ASP A 56 -8.65 -8.04 -2.59
N LEU A 57 -7.52 -7.32 -2.61
CA LEU A 57 -7.43 -5.90 -2.27
C LEU A 57 -6.58 -5.13 -3.27
N VAL A 58 -7.03 -3.93 -3.64
CA VAL A 58 -6.23 -2.94 -4.39
C VAL A 58 -5.87 -1.74 -3.51
N VAL A 59 -4.63 -1.26 -3.60
CA VAL A 59 -4.18 -0.07 -2.88
C VAL A 59 -4.43 1.19 -3.71
N SER A 60 -5.16 2.14 -3.15
CA SER A 60 -5.40 3.47 -3.72
C SER A 60 -4.43 4.47 -3.07
N PRO A 61 -3.45 5.05 -3.81
CA PRO A 61 -2.56 6.10 -3.32
C PRO A 61 -3.27 7.46 -3.24
N ALA A 62 -4.43 7.46 -2.59
CA ALA A 62 -5.44 8.51 -2.60
C ALA A 62 -4.93 9.88 -2.10
N ASN A 63 -5.81 10.86 -2.17
CA ASN A 63 -5.75 12.06 -1.32
C ASN A 63 -6.49 11.83 0.00
N SER A 64 -6.29 12.72 0.98
CA SER A 64 -6.90 12.65 2.32
C SER A 64 -8.44 12.63 2.35
N TYR A 65 -9.11 13.00 1.25
CA TYR A 65 -10.56 13.06 1.16
C TYR A 65 -11.19 11.87 0.40
N GLY A 66 -10.38 10.84 0.08
CA GLY A 66 -10.88 9.59 -0.51
C GLY A 66 -11.50 9.76 -1.89
N ARG A 67 -11.03 10.75 -2.66
CA ARG A 67 -11.48 10.96 -4.04
C ARG A 67 -10.64 10.14 -5.01
N LEU A 68 -11.28 9.23 -5.76
CA LEU A 68 -10.60 8.28 -6.65
C LEU A 68 -10.77 8.64 -8.12
N ASP A 69 -10.15 9.72 -8.59
CA ASP A 69 -10.32 10.18 -9.97
C ASP A 69 -9.06 10.67 -10.71
N GLY A 70 -7.87 10.54 -10.10
CA GLY A 70 -6.60 10.86 -10.72
C GLY A 70 -5.66 9.66 -10.87
N GLY A 71 -4.81 9.65 -11.89
CA GLY A 71 -3.72 8.68 -12.03
C GLY A 71 -4.16 7.21 -11.86
N PHE A 72 -3.60 6.52 -10.87
CA PHE A 72 -3.97 5.13 -10.58
C PHE A 72 -5.39 5.01 -10.01
N ASP A 73 -5.87 5.98 -9.24
CA ASP A 73 -7.23 5.97 -8.72
C ASP A 73 -8.29 6.08 -9.81
N HIS A 74 -7.99 6.81 -10.90
CA HIS A 74 -8.81 6.79 -12.11
C HIS A 74 -8.93 5.36 -12.66
N ALA A 75 -7.82 4.62 -12.73
CA ALA A 75 -7.83 3.25 -13.21
C ALA A 75 -8.64 2.33 -12.29
N ILE A 76 -8.59 2.52 -10.96
CA ILE A 76 -9.43 1.79 -9.99
C ILE A 76 -10.90 2.07 -10.28
N SER A 77 -11.30 3.34 -10.34
CA SER A 77 -12.70 3.73 -10.61
C SER A 77 -13.19 3.21 -11.97
N ARG A 78 -12.37 3.27 -13.02
CA ARG A 78 -12.72 2.71 -14.34
C ARG A 78 -12.85 1.18 -14.35
N THR A 79 -12.12 0.49 -13.48
CA THR A 79 -12.10 -0.98 -13.43
C THR A 79 -13.26 -1.54 -12.61
N PHE A 80 -13.65 -0.86 -11.54
CA PHE A 80 -14.53 -1.44 -10.52
C PHE A 80 -15.85 -0.67 -10.33
N SER A 81 -15.95 0.59 -10.77
CA SER A 81 -17.23 1.31 -10.73
C SER A 81 -18.12 0.90 -11.91
N PRO A 82 -19.46 0.94 -11.77
CA PRO A 82 -20.38 0.76 -12.88
C PRO A 82 -20.15 1.81 -13.99
N GLN A 83 -20.48 1.46 -15.23
CA GLN A 83 -20.25 2.35 -16.38
C GLN A 83 -21.04 3.66 -16.28
N ASP A 84 -22.23 3.63 -15.69
CA ASP A 84 -23.12 4.76 -15.46
C ASP A 84 -22.86 5.49 -14.13
N ASP A 85 -21.93 4.99 -13.32
CA ASP A 85 -21.65 5.52 -11.99
C ASP A 85 -20.15 5.47 -11.63
N TYR A 86 -19.36 6.25 -12.35
CA TYR A 86 -17.91 6.36 -12.16
C TYR A 86 -17.48 6.61 -10.70
N HIS A 87 -18.29 7.34 -9.93
CA HIS A 87 -17.97 7.73 -8.55
C HIS A 87 -18.45 6.75 -7.47
N ALA A 88 -18.96 5.57 -7.84
CA ALA A 88 -19.46 4.57 -6.88
C ALA A 88 -18.47 4.26 -5.75
N ILE A 89 -17.21 3.97 -6.09
CA ILE A 89 -16.17 3.65 -5.11
C ILE A 89 -15.77 4.90 -4.31
N THR A 90 -15.73 6.08 -4.95
CA THR A 90 -15.44 7.34 -4.22
C THR A 90 -16.48 7.57 -3.12
N ARG A 91 -17.77 7.36 -3.39
CA ARG A 91 -18.81 7.52 -2.36
C ARG A 91 -18.68 6.47 -1.25
N ALA A 92 -18.40 5.22 -1.59
CA ALA A 92 -18.14 4.17 -0.59
C ALA A 92 -16.93 4.52 0.30
N ALA A 93 -15.83 4.97 -0.32
CA ALA A 93 -14.63 5.44 0.37
C ALA A 93 -14.93 6.60 1.32
N GLN A 94 -15.64 7.63 0.85
CA GLN A 94 -15.96 8.81 1.65
C GLN A 94 -16.92 8.51 2.82
N LEU A 95 -17.84 7.56 2.67
CA LEU A 95 -18.69 7.10 3.76
C LEU A 95 -17.86 6.47 4.89
N VAL A 96 -16.92 5.57 4.54
CA VAL A 96 -16.01 4.95 5.53
C VAL A 96 -15.08 5.99 6.15
N LEU A 97 -14.56 6.93 5.35
CA LEU A 97 -13.73 8.03 5.87
C LEU A 97 -14.52 8.93 6.82
N TYR A 98 -15.78 9.22 6.55
CA TYR A 98 -16.63 9.98 7.45
C TYR A 98 -16.87 9.25 8.78
N ASP A 99 -17.17 7.96 8.71
CA ASP A 99 -17.40 7.16 9.91
C ASP A 99 -16.15 7.07 10.80
N LYS A 100 -15.01 6.71 10.20
CA LYS A 100 -13.75 6.43 10.92
C LYS A 100 -12.94 7.68 11.25
N TRP A 101 -12.93 8.68 10.36
CA TRP A 101 -12.03 9.83 10.43
C TRP A 101 -12.74 11.18 10.33
N ARG A 102 -14.08 11.20 10.33
CA ARG A 102 -14.87 12.42 10.12
C ARG A 102 -14.51 13.15 8.82
N GLY A 103 -14.12 12.39 7.80
CA GLY A 103 -13.97 12.84 6.42
C GLY A 103 -12.54 13.20 5.99
N PHE A 104 -11.55 13.11 6.89
CA PHE A 104 -10.15 13.42 6.59
C PHE A 104 -9.22 12.31 7.08
N ALA A 105 -8.62 11.54 6.17
CA ALA A 105 -7.56 10.59 6.51
C ALA A 105 -6.18 11.27 6.37
N PRO A 106 -5.40 11.41 7.45
CA PRO A 106 -4.05 11.99 7.37
C PRO A 106 -3.15 11.22 6.42
N PRO A 107 -2.27 11.89 5.64
CA PRO A 107 -1.26 11.22 4.84
C PRO A 107 -0.43 10.23 5.67
N GLY A 108 -0.03 9.11 5.08
CA GLY A 108 0.72 8.04 5.78
C GLY A 108 -0.16 7.01 6.51
N THR A 109 -1.48 7.21 6.55
CA THR A 109 -2.42 6.22 7.13
C THR A 109 -2.93 5.22 6.09
N CYS A 110 -3.63 4.18 6.54
CA CYS A 110 -4.38 3.27 5.69
C CYS A 110 -5.80 3.05 6.25
N THR A 111 -6.79 3.04 5.36
CA THR A 111 -8.17 2.67 5.68
C THR A 111 -8.69 1.62 4.71
N LEU A 112 -9.09 0.47 5.23
CA LEU A 112 -9.76 -0.57 4.45
C LEU A 112 -11.20 -0.16 4.18
N VAL A 113 -11.60 -0.23 2.93
CA VAL A 113 -12.97 0.00 2.47
C VAL A 113 -13.40 -1.25 1.72
N GLU A 114 -14.42 -1.92 2.24
CA GLU A 114 -15.03 -3.01 1.50
C GLU A 114 -15.85 -2.44 0.34
N PHE A 115 -15.79 -3.10 -0.81
CA PHE A 115 -16.64 -2.73 -1.94
C PHE A 115 -18.11 -2.93 -1.57
N PRO A 116 -19.02 -2.03 -2.00
CA PRO A 116 -20.45 -2.29 -1.98
C PRO A 116 -20.78 -3.65 -2.59
N GLU A 117 -21.81 -4.34 -2.08
CA GLU A 117 -22.17 -5.71 -2.51
C GLU A 117 -22.28 -5.86 -4.03
N ASN A 118 -22.86 -4.87 -4.71
CA ASN A 118 -23.01 -4.87 -6.16
C ASN A 118 -21.69 -4.74 -6.95
N LEU A 119 -20.57 -4.38 -6.30
CA LEU A 119 -19.25 -4.25 -6.92
C LEU A 119 -18.29 -5.41 -6.55
N LYS A 120 -18.63 -6.25 -5.57
CA LYS A 120 -17.80 -7.39 -5.14
C LYS A 120 -17.67 -8.47 -6.20
N ASN A 121 -18.67 -8.63 -7.07
CA ASN A 121 -18.63 -9.57 -8.19
C ASN A 121 -17.97 -8.92 -9.42
N ASN A 122 -16.64 -8.88 -9.43
CA ASN A 122 -15.86 -8.36 -10.55
C ASN A 122 -14.83 -9.39 -11.06
N ASP A 123 -14.34 -9.16 -12.27
CA ASP A 123 -13.39 -10.05 -12.95
C ASP A 123 -12.02 -10.15 -12.27
N ARG A 124 -11.73 -9.41 -11.21
CA ARG A 124 -10.47 -9.53 -10.45
C ARG A 124 -10.64 -10.32 -9.15
N GLY A 125 -11.86 -10.61 -8.72
CA GLY A 125 -12.14 -11.16 -7.39
C GLY A 125 -11.85 -10.17 -6.26
N CYS A 126 -11.68 -8.89 -6.59
CA CYS A 126 -11.32 -7.84 -5.65
C CYS A 126 -12.54 -7.42 -4.82
N LYS A 127 -12.42 -7.41 -3.50
CA LYS A 127 -13.51 -7.02 -2.61
C LYS A 127 -13.20 -5.78 -1.79
N TRP A 128 -11.96 -5.27 -1.88
CA TRP A 128 -11.47 -4.22 -1.00
C TRP A 128 -10.64 -3.18 -1.76
N VAL A 129 -10.75 -1.93 -1.33
CA VAL A 129 -9.74 -0.90 -1.59
C VAL A 129 -9.12 -0.45 -0.28
N ALA A 130 -7.79 -0.40 -0.22
CA ALA A 130 -7.07 0.27 0.86
C ALA A 130 -6.79 1.72 0.44
N LEU A 131 -7.38 2.67 1.14
CA LEU A 131 -7.06 4.09 0.97
C LEU A 131 -5.76 4.39 1.73
N CYS A 132 -4.69 4.65 0.99
CA CYS A 132 -3.39 5.06 1.54
C CYS A 132 -3.11 6.50 1.09
N PRO A 133 -3.67 7.52 1.77
CA PRO A 133 -3.47 8.91 1.40
C PRO A 133 -1.98 9.27 1.40
N THR A 134 -1.49 9.75 0.26
CA THR A 134 -0.09 10.19 0.11
C THR A 134 0.07 11.71 0.16
N MET A 135 -1.05 12.43 0.16
CA MET A 135 -1.14 13.89 0.10
C MET A 135 -2.54 14.32 0.53
N ARG A 136 -2.72 15.59 0.91
CA ARG A 136 -4.04 16.10 1.34
C ARG A 136 -4.95 16.34 0.15
N GLU A 137 -4.41 17.01 -0.85
CA GLU A 137 -4.95 17.20 -2.18
C GLU A 137 -3.82 16.94 -3.18
N PRO A 138 -4.10 16.82 -4.49
CA PRO A 138 -3.08 16.59 -5.50
C PRO A 138 -1.94 17.63 -5.47
N GLU A 139 -0.80 17.27 -4.87
CA GLU A 139 0.39 18.12 -4.74
C GLU A 139 1.68 17.30 -4.73
N ASN A 140 2.83 17.97 -4.76
CA ASN A 140 4.14 17.33 -4.54
C ASN A 140 4.22 16.82 -3.09
N ALA A 141 4.42 15.52 -2.90
CA ALA A 141 4.43 14.86 -1.59
C ALA A 141 5.80 14.84 -0.91
N ASN A 142 6.85 15.40 -1.53
CA ASN A 142 8.20 15.38 -0.96
C ASN A 142 8.34 16.13 0.37
N TRP A 143 7.36 17.00 0.72
CA TRP A 143 7.30 17.65 2.03
C TRP A 143 7.18 16.63 3.18
N ASN A 144 6.46 15.52 2.96
CA ASN A 144 6.47 14.38 3.87
C ASN A 144 7.60 13.46 3.44
N ARG A 145 8.64 13.39 4.27
CA ARG A 145 9.86 12.60 4.03
C ARG A 145 9.63 11.10 4.06
N GLU A 146 8.55 10.61 4.67
CA GLU A 146 8.38 9.19 4.99
C GLU A 146 7.00 8.65 4.59
N VAL A 147 6.23 9.40 3.79
CA VAL A 147 4.84 9.05 3.46
C VAL A 147 4.68 7.67 2.83
N VAL A 148 5.67 7.20 2.05
CA VAL A 148 5.61 5.85 1.46
C VAL A 148 5.81 4.80 2.55
N TYR A 149 6.80 5.00 3.43
CA TYR A 149 7.05 4.11 4.57
C TYR A 149 5.82 4.02 5.48
N GLU A 150 5.27 5.17 5.86
CA GLU A 150 4.08 5.28 6.72
C GLU A 150 2.88 4.56 6.10
N CYS A 151 2.58 4.82 4.81
CA CYS A 151 1.47 4.17 4.11
C CYS A 151 1.63 2.65 4.02
N VAL A 152 2.83 2.15 3.69
CA VAL A 152 3.08 0.70 3.58
C VAL A 152 3.00 0.03 4.95
N TRP A 153 3.58 0.65 5.98
CA TRP A 153 3.48 0.17 7.36
C TRP A 153 2.01 0.14 7.82
N SER A 154 1.28 1.25 7.63
CA SER A 154 -0.12 1.33 8.02
C SER A 154 -1.00 0.34 7.24
N LEU A 155 -0.72 0.10 5.96
CA LEU A 155 -1.40 -0.91 5.14
C LEU A 155 -1.22 -2.30 5.73
N LEU A 156 0.02 -2.67 6.06
CA LEU A 156 0.33 -3.96 6.68
C LEU A 156 -0.36 -4.10 8.04
N CYS A 157 -0.36 -3.06 8.88
CA CYS A 157 -1.10 -3.06 10.15
C CYS A 157 -2.60 -3.33 9.95
N GLN A 158 -3.23 -2.68 8.96
CA GLN A 158 -4.67 -2.85 8.72
C GLN A 158 -4.98 -4.26 8.20
N VAL A 159 -4.23 -4.74 7.20
CA VAL A 159 -4.49 -6.04 6.56
C VAL A 159 -4.16 -7.20 7.49
N GLU A 160 -2.98 -7.19 8.13
CA GLU A 160 -2.58 -8.23 9.10
C GLU A 160 -3.57 -8.26 10.28
N GLY A 161 -3.92 -7.08 10.81
CA GLY A 161 -4.86 -6.96 11.91
C GLY A 161 -6.25 -7.49 11.56
N TYR A 162 -6.74 -7.20 10.36
CA TYR A 162 -7.97 -7.79 9.84
C TYR A 162 -7.85 -9.32 9.72
N ASN A 163 -6.76 -9.81 9.13
CA ASN A 163 -6.51 -11.25 8.94
C ASN A 163 -6.35 -12.06 10.23
N ARG A 164 -5.98 -11.41 11.36
CA ARG A 164 -5.97 -12.03 12.69
C ARG A 164 -7.36 -12.19 13.28
N ARG A 165 -8.29 -11.28 12.99
CA ARG A 165 -9.64 -11.24 13.57
C ARG A 165 -10.71 -11.87 12.69
N SER A 166 -10.45 -12.01 11.38
CA SER A 166 -11.41 -12.50 10.39
C SER A 166 -11.17 -13.95 10.00
N SER A 167 -12.26 -14.68 9.74
CA SER A 167 -12.24 -15.99 9.09
C SER A 167 -11.99 -15.89 7.59
N GLU A 168 -12.43 -14.80 6.95
CA GLU A 168 -12.16 -14.51 5.55
C GLU A 168 -10.98 -13.54 5.46
N GLN A 169 -9.83 -14.05 5.00
CA GLN A 169 -8.58 -13.30 4.97
C GLN A 169 -8.37 -12.60 3.63
N ILE A 170 -7.82 -11.40 3.68
CA ILE A 170 -7.21 -10.72 2.52
C ILE A 170 -5.85 -11.38 2.29
N ARG A 171 -5.73 -12.20 1.25
CA ARG A 171 -4.52 -12.98 0.96
C ARG A 171 -3.61 -12.32 -0.05
N THR A 172 -4.16 -11.46 -0.90
CA THR A 172 -3.44 -10.87 -2.03
C THR A 172 -3.74 -9.38 -2.16
N VAL A 173 -2.69 -8.58 -2.21
CA VAL A 173 -2.74 -7.11 -2.31
C VAL A 173 -2.08 -6.67 -3.62
N LEU A 174 -2.81 -5.92 -4.45
CA LEU A 174 -2.25 -5.24 -5.63
C LEU A 174 -1.88 -3.80 -5.25
N MET A 175 -0.62 -3.41 -5.47
CA MET A 175 -0.12 -2.08 -5.16
C MET A 175 0.69 -1.49 -6.32
N ALA A 176 0.37 -0.26 -6.71
CA ALA A 176 1.19 0.54 -7.61
C ALA A 176 2.21 1.38 -6.81
N PRO A 177 3.25 1.95 -7.45
CA PRO A 177 4.14 2.88 -6.77
C PRO A 177 3.39 4.05 -6.12
N LEU A 178 3.56 4.21 -4.81
CA LEU A 178 2.89 5.24 -4.01
C LEU A 178 3.59 6.58 -4.18
N ALA A 179 2.83 7.66 -4.29
CA ALA A 179 3.31 9.05 -4.41
C ALA A 179 4.24 9.35 -5.61
N ALA A 180 4.43 8.41 -6.54
CA ALA A 180 5.38 8.54 -7.65
C ALA A 180 4.88 9.40 -8.84
N GLY A 181 3.56 9.59 -8.96
CA GLY A 181 2.95 10.37 -10.04
C GLY A 181 2.93 11.88 -9.74
N ILE A 182 1.79 12.37 -9.27
CA ILE A 182 1.62 13.78 -8.87
C ILE A 182 2.52 14.12 -7.67
N GLY A 183 2.72 13.16 -6.75
CA GLY A 183 3.51 13.33 -5.55
C GLY A 183 5.02 13.50 -5.76
N LYS A 184 5.54 13.22 -6.97
CA LYS A 184 6.96 13.39 -7.33
C LYS A 184 7.97 12.65 -6.43
N VAL A 185 7.54 11.61 -5.71
CA VAL A 185 8.49 10.74 -5.01
C VAL A 185 9.28 9.94 -6.06
N SER A 186 10.61 9.92 -5.94
CA SER A 186 11.48 9.20 -6.88
C SER A 186 11.29 7.68 -6.76
N LYS A 187 11.68 6.94 -7.80
CA LYS A 187 11.62 5.47 -7.80
C LYS A 187 12.51 4.87 -6.72
N GLU A 188 13.69 5.45 -6.49
CA GLU A 188 14.65 5.02 -5.47
C GLU A 188 14.06 5.18 -4.07
N ARG A 189 13.49 6.35 -3.78
CA ARG A 189 12.89 6.64 -2.48
C ARG A 189 11.64 5.81 -2.23
N TRP A 190 10.78 5.64 -3.24
CA TRP A 190 9.62 4.76 -3.14
C TRP A 190 10.05 3.30 -2.85
N ALA A 191 11.03 2.78 -3.59
CA ALA A 191 11.53 1.43 -3.44
C ALA A 191 12.15 1.22 -2.06
N ALA A 192 13.06 2.10 -1.66
CA ALA A 192 13.73 2.05 -0.36
C ALA A 192 12.73 2.07 0.80
N GLN A 193 11.75 2.98 0.77
CA GLN A 193 10.73 3.06 1.83
C GLN A 193 9.78 1.86 1.84
N THR A 194 9.37 1.36 0.67
CA THR A 194 8.50 0.19 0.58
C THR A 194 9.18 -1.05 1.15
N VAL A 195 10.43 -1.32 0.76
CA VAL A 195 11.21 -2.45 1.25
C VAL A 195 11.48 -2.32 2.75
N THR A 196 11.90 -1.14 3.21
CA THR A 196 12.21 -0.88 4.62
C THR A 196 10.96 -1.11 5.50
N ALA A 197 9.79 -0.61 5.08
CA ALA A 197 8.54 -0.82 5.80
C ALA A 197 8.14 -2.31 5.85
N MET A 198 8.23 -3.04 4.73
CA MET A 198 7.92 -4.47 4.70
C MET A 198 8.87 -5.29 5.59
N ARG A 199 10.17 -4.99 5.54
CA ARG A 199 11.20 -5.64 6.36
C ARG A 199 10.96 -5.40 7.84
N HIS A 200 10.78 -4.15 8.25
CA HIS A 200 10.50 -3.80 9.64
C HIS A 200 9.22 -4.49 10.14
N PHE A 201 8.19 -4.54 9.30
CA PHE A 201 6.91 -5.12 9.70
C PHE A 201 7.00 -6.64 9.87
N VAL A 202 7.72 -7.31 8.97
CA VAL A 202 8.01 -8.74 9.14
C VAL A 202 8.81 -8.99 10.41
N GLU A 203 9.85 -8.19 10.69
CA GLU A 203 10.59 -8.32 11.95
C GLU A 203 9.67 -8.10 13.17
N ALA A 204 8.73 -7.15 13.10
CA ALA A 204 7.77 -6.91 14.17
C ALA A 204 6.86 -8.10 14.46
N VAL A 205 6.51 -8.87 13.42
CA VAL A 205 5.73 -10.10 13.57
C VAL A 205 6.59 -11.27 14.07
N GLU A 206 7.84 -11.36 13.63
CA GLU A 206 8.77 -12.44 14.01
C GLU A 206 9.37 -12.27 15.41
N ARG A 207 9.51 -11.01 15.88
CA ARG A 207 10.16 -10.63 17.14
C ARG A 207 9.24 -9.75 18.01
N PRO A 208 8.06 -10.25 18.42
CA PRO A 208 7.11 -9.47 19.20
C PRO A 208 7.71 -8.99 20.53
N GLU A 209 8.62 -9.74 21.14
CA GLU A 209 9.34 -9.35 22.37
C GLU A 209 10.21 -8.10 22.19
N LYS A 210 10.81 -7.90 21.00
CA LYS A 210 11.55 -6.67 20.68
C LYS A 210 10.58 -5.51 20.48
N TRP A 211 9.62 -5.70 19.57
CA TRP A 211 8.77 -4.61 19.07
C TRP A 211 7.68 -4.17 20.05
N SER A 212 7.32 -4.99 21.04
CA SER A 212 6.39 -4.62 22.11
C SER A 212 7.04 -3.86 23.28
N SER A 213 8.37 -3.72 23.31
CA SER A 213 9.08 -3.05 24.40
C SER A 213 10.36 -2.32 23.94
N LEU A 214 10.30 -1.66 22.79
CA LEU A 214 11.42 -0.90 22.23
C LEU A 214 11.96 0.15 23.21
N GLN A 215 13.27 0.25 23.30
CA GLN A 215 14.01 1.29 24.03
C GLN A 215 14.62 2.29 23.04
N TRP A 216 15.04 3.46 23.54
CA TRP A 216 15.54 4.56 22.70
C TRP A 216 16.67 4.14 21.75
N ASP A 217 17.61 3.30 22.18
CA ASP A 217 18.71 2.81 21.35
C ASP A 217 18.24 1.98 20.14
N SER A 218 17.12 1.27 20.29
CA SER A 218 16.51 0.50 19.21
C SER A 218 15.63 1.38 18.33
N ILE A 219 14.94 2.35 18.92
CA ILE A 219 14.11 3.34 18.20
C ILE A 219 15.00 4.18 17.29
N GLU A 220 16.12 4.70 17.81
CA GLU A 220 17.08 5.51 17.05
C GLU A 220 17.60 4.76 15.82
N LYS A 221 18.00 3.49 15.97
CA LYS A 221 18.44 2.66 14.83
C LYS A 221 17.35 2.49 13.77
N ILE A 222 16.11 2.21 14.19
CA ILE A 222 14.97 2.07 13.27
C ILE A 222 14.73 3.40 12.54
N CYS A 223 14.75 4.53 13.25
CA CYS A 223 14.58 5.86 12.68
C CYS A 223 15.71 6.21 11.72
N ASP A 224 16.95 5.88 12.05
CA ASP A 224 18.11 6.10 11.19
C ASP A 224 17.93 5.35 9.86
N GLU A 225 17.58 4.06 9.91
CA GLU A 225 17.33 3.23 8.72
C GLU A 225 16.21 3.81 7.81
N VAL A 226 15.13 4.33 8.39
CA VAL A 226 14.07 5.02 7.61
C VAL A 226 14.60 6.33 7.04
N SER A 227 15.38 7.09 7.81
CA SER A 227 15.87 8.40 7.41
C SER A 227 16.85 8.35 6.23
N GLU A 228 17.68 7.31 6.15
CA GLU A 228 18.59 7.06 5.02
C GLU A 228 17.84 6.85 3.69
N THR A 229 16.53 6.57 3.71
CA THR A 229 15.74 6.42 2.46
C THR A 229 15.41 7.75 1.77
N TRP A 230 15.59 8.87 2.46
CA TRP A 230 15.24 10.20 1.94
C TRP A 230 16.33 11.26 2.16
N LYS A 231 17.34 11.00 3.00
CA LYS A 231 18.56 11.81 3.04
C LYS A 231 19.26 11.65 1.68
N ASP A 232 19.65 12.79 1.11
CA ASP A 232 20.15 13.00 -0.24
C ASP A 232 20.85 11.78 -0.89
N ASN A 233 20.22 11.27 -1.96
CA ASN A 233 20.91 10.65 -3.11
C ASN A 233 21.14 11.72 -4.17
#